data_AF-A0A4P9VLE1-F1
#
_entry.id   AF-A0A4P9VLE1-F1
#
_cell.length_a   1.000
_cell.length_b   1.000
_cell.length_c   1.000
_cell.angle_alpha   90.00
_cell.angle_beta   90.00
_cell.angle_gamma   90.00
#
_symmetry.space_group_name_H-M   'P 1'
#
loop_
_entity.id
_entity.type
_entity.pdbx_description
1 polymer ?
#
loop_
_entity_poly.entity_id
_entity_poly.type
_entity_poly.pdbx_seq_one_letter_code
_entity_poly.pdbx_strand_id
1 'polypeptide(L)'
;MSEITQLIKSLKQQLRAHGITYAQVATQLDISEASVKRLFATEQFSLQRLHSICGMMNISIAQLVQQSQQEKFPSALTIQQEKTLTADYKLLLIAILVLNHWQFHEILAYYNLAETELIQLLAQLDRLKIIDLLPNNRIKLRVDSNFHWLEDGPIQQFFQQHVPNSFFRSRFRAKDELLLCVNGMLSSESIGILQKQLRELGRKFNELHYDDTRLSLEERQGTCMVLAIRPWSLPMFEELKHDSR
;
A
#
# COMPACT_ATOMS: atom_id res chain seq x y z
N MET A 1 -16.32 19.99 -2.50
CA MET A 1 -15.14 20.54 -3.22
C MET A 1 -15.46 20.52 -4.70
N SER A 2 -15.12 21.56 -5.46
CA SER A 2 -15.37 21.57 -6.91
C SER A 2 -14.34 20.69 -7.64
N GLU A 3 -14.73 20.10 -8.77
CA GLU A 3 -13.82 19.34 -9.65
C GLU A 3 -12.62 20.19 -10.09
N ILE A 4 -12.84 21.50 -10.29
CA ILE A 4 -11.80 22.47 -10.63
C ILE A 4 -10.75 22.55 -9.52
N THR A 5 -11.17 22.64 -8.26
CA THR A 5 -10.27 22.69 -7.10
C THR A 5 -9.40 21.42 -6.98
N GLN A 6 -9.97 20.24 -7.27
CA GLN A 6 -9.21 18.98 -7.30
C GLN A 6 -8.17 18.95 -8.42
N LEU A 7 -8.54 19.44 -9.61
CA LEU A 7 -7.64 19.55 -10.75
C LEU A 7 -6.45 20.47 -10.45
N ILE A 8 -6.69 21.65 -9.86
CA ILE A 8 -5.62 22.59 -9.48
C ILE A 8 -4.73 22.01 -8.38
N LYS A 9 -5.30 21.27 -7.43
CA LYS A 9 -4.52 20.58 -6.39
C LYS A 9 -3.64 19.47 -6.97
N SER A 10 -4.16 18.68 -7.92
CA SER A 10 -3.39 17.67 -8.65
C SER A 10 -2.23 18.31 -9.42
N LEU A 11 -2.50 19.41 -10.12
CA LEU A 11 -1.49 20.17 -10.85
C LEU A 11 -0.34 20.64 -9.93
N LYS A 12 -0.68 21.12 -8.73
CA LYS A 12 0.31 21.54 -7.74
C LYS A 12 1.13 20.35 -7.19
N GLN A 13 0.52 19.18 -7.05
CA GLN A 13 1.25 17.97 -6.64
C GLN A 13 2.22 17.51 -7.73
N GLN A 14 1.80 17.51 -8.99
CA GLN A 14 2.65 17.14 -10.12
C GLN A 14 3.84 18.09 -10.28
N LEU A 15 3.62 19.41 -10.16
CA LEU A 15 4.72 20.39 -10.17
C LEU A 15 5.77 20.10 -9.09
N ARG A 16 5.33 19.75 -7.87
CA ARG A 16 6.23 19.38 -6.77
C ARG A 16 6.97 18.07 -7.06
N ALA A 17 6.29 17.05 -7.59
CA ALA A 17 6.89 15.76 -7.92
C ALA A 17 7.98 15.88 -8.99
N HIS A 18 7.80 16.79 -9.96
CA HIS A 18 8.77 17.11 -11.00
C HIS A 18 9.80 18.18 -10.60
N GLY A 19 9.79 18.65 -9.35
CA GLY A 19 10.74 19.68 -8.88
C GLY A 19 10.57 21.05 -9.54
N ILE A 20 9.41 21.33 -10.14
CA ILE A 20 9.14 22.58 -10.86
C ILE A 20 8.65 23.65 -9.88
N THR A 21 9.35 24.78 -9.89
CA THR A 21 9.06 25.95 -9.05
C THR A 21 8.10 26.92 -9.72
N TYR A 22 7.45 27.78 -8.91
CA TYR A 22 6.59 28.82 -9.46
C TYR A 22 7.36 29.85 -10.31
N ALA A 23 8.65 30.04 -10.06
CA ALA A 23 9.50 30.87 -10.92
C ALA A 23 9.63 30.28 -12.33
N GLN A 24 9.83 28.95 -12.45
CA GLN A 24 9.87 28.28 -13.75
C GLN A 24 8.52 28.31 -14.46
N VAL A 25 7.41 28.16 -13.72
CA VAL A 25 6.06 28.33 -14.29
C VAL A 25 5.83 29.76 -14.78
N ALA A 26 6.34 30.76 -14.04
CA ALA A 26 6.24 32.16 -14.42
C ALA A 26 6.96 32.43 -15.75
N THR A 27 8.16 31.88 -15.93
CA THR A 27 8.92 31.92 -17.19
C THR A 27 8.17 31.24 -18.33
N GLN A 28 7.61 30.05 -18.12
CA GLN A 28 6.88 29.32 -19.17
C GLN A 28 5.61 30.05 -19.63
N LEU A 29 4.96 30.77 -18.72
CA LEU A 29 3.70 31.46 -18.97
C LEU A 29 3.87 32.95 -19.36
N ASP A 30 5.12 33.44 -19.38
CA ASP A 30 5.47 34.85 -19.60
C ASP A 30 4.71 35.82 -18.68
N ILE A 31 4.67 35.50 -17.38
CA ILE A 31 4.02 36.32 -16.35
C ILE A 31 4.90 36.41 -15.10
N SER A 32 4.57 37.31 -14.17
CA SER A 32 5.28 37.40 -12.89
C SER A 32 4.96 36.23 -11.95
N GLU A 33 5.91 35.86 -11.08
CA GLU A 33 5.68 34.82 -10.05
C GLU A 33 4.52 35.19 -9.11
N ALA A 34 4.33 36.48 -8.82
CA ALA A 34 3.18 36.99 -8.09
C ALA A 34 1.85 36.67 -8.81
N SER A 35 1.83 36.77 -10.14
CA SER A 35 0.67 36.41 -10.96
C SER A 35 0.42 34.90 -10.97
N VAL A 36 1.48 34.07 -10.97
CA VAL A 36 1.36 32.61 -10.81
C VAL A 36 0.75 32.26 -9.46
N LYS A 37 1.25 32.85 -8.36
CA LYS A 37 0.68 32.65 -7.02
C LYS A 37 -0.79 33.05 -6.95
N ARG A 38 -1.16 34.15 -7.61
CA ARG A 38 -2.55 34.59 -7.73
C ARG A 38 -3.40 33.58 -8.50
N LEU A 39 -2.94 33.08 -9.66
CA LEU A 39 -3.65 32.06 -10.45
C LEU A 39 -3.95 30.79 -9.65
N PHE A 40 -2.99 30.30 -8.87
CA PHE A 40 -3.19 29.15 -7.99
C PHE A 40 -4.09 29.44 -6.79
N ALA A 41 -4.13 30.68 -6.29
CA ALA A 41 -5.00 31.06 -5.19
C ALA A 41 -6.46 31.29 -5.64
N THR A 42 -6.66 31.83 -6.85
CA THR A 42 -8.00 32.09 -7.41
C THR A 42 -8.56 30.91 -8.19
N GLU A 43 -7.75 29.89 -8.48
CA GLU A 43 -8.10 28.70 -9.28
C GLU A 43 -8.55 29.03 -10.71
N GLN A 44 -8.21 30.21 -11.23
CA GLN A 44 -8.63 30.70 -12.54
C GLN A 44 -7.56 30.45 -13.60
N PHE A 45 -7.61 29.30 -14.25
CA PHE A 45 -6.72 28.97 -15.36
C PHE A 45 -7.45 28.98 -16.70
N SER A 46 -6.81 29.52 -17.74
CA SER A 46 -7.23 29.23 -19.11
C SER A 46 -6.73 27.86 -19.53
N LEU A 47 -7.45 27.17 -20.43
CA LEU A 47 -7.04 25.88 -20.98
C LEU A 47 -5.64 25.93 -21.62
N GLN A 48 -5.31 27.04 -22.31
CA GLN A 48 -3.97 27.24 -22.89
C GLN A 48 -2.88 27.27 -21.81
N ARG A 49 -3.08 28.00 -20.72
CA ARG A 49 -2.09 28.04 -19.61
C ARG A 49 -1.95 26.67 -18.97
N LEU A 50 -3.06 25.96 -18.77
CA LEU A 50 -3.07 24.63 -18.20
C LEU A 50 -2.32 23.62 -19.09
N HIS A 51 -2.53 23.69 -20.42
CA HIS A 51 -1.76 22.94 -21.42
C HIS A 51 -0.25 23.25 -21.33
N SER A 52 0.13 24.53 -21.30
CA SER A 52 1.54 24.94 -21.23
C SER A 52 2.24 24.44 -19.97
N ILE A 53 1.57 24.47 -18.81
CA ILE A 53 2.12 23.94 -17.56
C ILE A 53 2.27 22.41 -17.65
N CYS A 54 1.25 21.71 -18.15
CA CYS A 54 1.29 20.25 -18.31
C CYS A 54 2.45 19.81 -19.23
N GLY A 55 2.73 20.59 -20.28
CA GLY A 55 3.86 20.38 -21.17
C GLY A 55 5.23 20.41 -20.46
N MET A 56 5.38 21.20 -19.39
CA MET A 56 6.63 21.23 -18.60
C MET A 56 6.90 19.89 -17.88
N MET A 57 5.86 19.11 -17.61
CA MET A 57 5.93 17.81 -16.94
C MET A 57 5.80 16.63 -17.91
N ASN A 58 5.69 16.91 -19.21
CA ASN A 58 5.43 15.92 -20.26
C ASN A 58 4.16 15.08 -20.02
N ILE A 59 3.12 15.71 -19.45
CA ILE A 59 1.80 15.10 -19.26
C ILE A 59 0.75 15.82 -20.08
N SER A 60 -0.33 15.12 -20.43
CA SER A 60 -1.51 15.69 -21.06
C SER A 60 -2.53 16.20 -20.03
N ILE A 61 -3.42 17.10 -20.45
CA ILE A 61 -4.56 17.54 -19.61
C ILE A 61 -5.44 16.34 -19.23
N ALA A 62 -5.65 15.38 -20.14
CA ALA A 62 -6.43 14.18 -19.86
C ALA A 62 -5.81 13.34 -18.72
N GLN A 63 -4.49 13.18 -18.72
CA GLN A 63 -3.77 12.51 -17.63
C GLN A 63 -3.89 13.29 -16.31
N LEU A 64 -3.80 14.61 -16.34
CA LEU A 64 -3.98 15.45 -15.15
C LEU A 64 -5.40 15.29 -14.55
N VAL A 65 -6.43 15.24 -15.40
CA VAL A 65 -7.81 15.00 -14.98
C VAL A 65 -7.94 13.63 -14.33
N GLN A 66 -7.42 12.57 -14.95
CA GLN A 66 -7.43 11.22 -14.36
C GLN A 66 -6.72 11.18 -12.99
N GLN A 67 -5.57 11.83 -12.86
CA GLN A 67 -4.84 11.92 -11.59
C GLN A 67 -5.58 12.76 -10.54
N SER A 68 -6.33 13.79 -10.95
CA SER A 68 -7.13 14.61 -10.03
C SER A 68 -8.35 13.86 -9.47
N GLN A 69 -8.81 12.85 -10.20
CA GLN A 69 -9.90 11.96 -9.79
C GLN A 69 -9.43 10.79 -8.94
N GLN A 70 -8.13 10.61 -8.71
CA GLN A 70 -7.65 9.66 -7.70
C GLN A 70 -8.11 10.18 -6.32
N GLU A 71 -9.21 9.62 -5.83
CA GLU A 71 -9.65 9.76 -4.44
C GLU A 71 -8.43 9.54 -3.54
N LYS A 72 -8.12 10.49 -2.66
CA LYS A 72 -7.05 10.34 -1.66
C LYS A 72 -7.49 9.32 -0.64
N PHE A 73 -7.37 8.06 -1.01
CA PHE A 73 -7.61 6.96 -0.12
C PHE A 73 -6.48 6.87 0.92
N PRO A 74 -6.78 6.36 2.12
CA PRO A 74 -5.76 6.15 3.13
C PRO A 74 -4.71 5.13 2.65
N SER A 75 -3.44 5.41 2.95
CA SER A 75 -2.34 4.46 2.75
C SER A 75 -2.22 3.43 3.89
N ALA A 76 -2.99 3.58 4.96
CA ALA A 76 -3.07 2.62 6.05
C ALA A 76 -4.45 2.66 6.72
N LEU A 77 -4.88 1.54 7.29
CA LEU A 77 -6.10 1.51 8.09
C LEU A 77 -5.89 2.19 9.45
N THR A 78 -6.97 2.63 10.07
CA THR A 78 -6.97 3.06 11.48
C THR A 78 -6.85 1.86 12.41
N ILE A 79 -6.36 2.08 13.63
CA ILE A 79 -6.29 1.05 14.68
C ILE A 79 -7.65 0.38 14.89
N GLN A 80 -8.74 1.16 14.88
CA GLN A 80 -10.09 0.63 15.08
C GLN A 80 -10.54 -0.26 13.93
N GLN A 81 -10.22 0.09 12.69
CA GLN A 81 -10.47 -0.77 11.53
C GLN A 81 -9.67 -2.07 11.64
N GLU A 82 -8.36 -2.00 11.93
CA GLU A 82 -7.53 -3.20 12.09
C GLU A 82 -8.06 -4.11 13.22
N LYS A 83 -8.46 -3.56 14.38
CA LYS A 83 -9.08 -4.33 15.47
C LYS A 83 -10.38 -5.03 15.05
N THR A 84 -11.18 -4.36 14.21
CA THR A 84 -12.43 -4.94 13.73
C THR A 84 -12.14 -6.12 12.79
N LEU A 85 -11.14 -5.97 11.93
CA LEU A 85 -10.70 -7.06 11.04
C LEU A 85 -10.17 -8.25 11.84
N THR A 86 -9.31 -8.02 12.84
CA THR A 86 -8.71 -9.13 13.61
C THR A 86 -9.67 -9.83 14.58
N ALA A 87 -10.85 -9.26 14.83
CA ALA A 87 -11.88 -9.88 15.66
C ALA A 87 -12.60 -11.06 14.96
N ASP A 88 -12.59 -11.10 13.63
CA ASP A 88 -13.17 -12.17 12.82
C ASP A 88 -12.18 -12.60 11.73
N TYR A 89 -11.64 -13.82 11.85
CA TYR A 89 -10.65 -14.35 10.92
C TYR A 89 -11.17 -14.43 9.47
N LYS A 90 -12.49 -14.62 9.27
CA LYS A 90 -13.08 -14.62 7.91
C LYS A 90 -13.10 -13.21 7.36
N LEU A 91 -13.47 -12.21 8.16
CA LEU A 91 -13.44 -10.81 7.75
C LEU A 91 -12.02 -10.35 7.39
N LEU A 92 -11.02 -10.72 8.21
CA LEU A 92 -9.62 -10.46 7.92
C LEU A 92 -9.17 -11.13 6.61
N LEU A 93 -9.53 -12.41 6.40
CA LEU A 93 -9.22 -13.11 5.16
C LEU A 93 -9.80 -12.39 3.95
N ILE A 94 -11.10 -12.07 3.96
CA ILE A 94 -11.74 -11.36 2.84
C ILE A 94 -11.09 -9.99 2.62
N ALA A 95 -10.75 -9.27 3.69
CA ALA A 95 -10.03 -8.00 3.57
C ALA A 95 -8.69 -8.18 2.84
N ILE A 96 -7.89 -9.18 3.22
CA ILE A 96 -6.61 -9.48 2.58
C ILE A 96 -6.80 -9.83 1.10
N LEU A 97 -7.75 -10.71 0.76
CA LEU A 97 -7.99 -11.12 -0.62
C LEU A 97 -8.38 -9.93 -1.51
N VAL A 98 -9.31 -9.12 -1.02
CA VAL A 98 -9.82 -7.96 -1.73
C VAL A 98 -8.73 -6.89 -1.91
N LEU A 99 -7.91 -6.64 -0.89
CA LEU A 99 -6.75 -5.74 -0.98
C LEU A 99 -5.71 -6.25 -1.99
N ASN A 100 -5.64 -7.57 -2.21
CA ASN A 100 -4.83 -8.21 -3.27
C ASN A 100 -5.59 -8.35 -4.60
N HIS A 101 -6.64 -7.54 -4.81
CA HIS A 101 -7.43 -7.42 -6.04
C HIS A 101 -8.26 -8.66 -6.44
N TRP A 102 -8.53 -9.57 -5.52
CA TRP A 102 -9.42 -10.70 -5.79
C TRP A 102 -10.86 -10.23 -6.01
N GLN A 103 -11.50 -10.81 -7.02
CA GLN A 103 -12.88 -10.56 -7.40
C GLN A 103 -13.84 -11.48 -6.64
N PHE A 104 -15.10 -11.08 -6.57
CA PHE A 104 -16.15 -11.84 -5.86
C PHE A 104 -16.22 -13.31 -6.29
N HIS A 105 -16.25 -13.58 -7.59
CA HIS A 105 -16.37 -14.94 -8.13
C HIS A 105 -15.10 -15.78 -7.89
N GLU A 106 -13.93 -15.15 -7.88
CA GLU A 106 -12.65 -15.80 -7.58
C GLU A 106 -12.59 -16.30 -6.15
N ILE A 107 -13.07 -15.48 -5.20
CA ILE A 107 -13.13 -15.86 -3.78
C ILE A 107 -14.04 -17.07 -3.60
N LEU A 108 -15.22 -17.09 -4.24
CA LEU A 108 -16.15 -18.22 -4.15
C LEU A 108 -15.64 -19.48 -4.85
N ALA A 109 -14.86 -19.33 -5.92
CA ALA A 109 -14.26 -20.47 -6.62
C ALA A 109 -13.13 -21.12 -5.78
N TYR A 110 -12.37 -20.31 -5.05
CA TYR A 110 -11.21 -20.77 -4.30
C TYR A 110 -11.55 -21.22 -2.86
N TYR A 111 -12.46 -20.52 -2.19
CA TYR A 111 -12.83 -20.79 -0.81
C TYR A 111 -14.23 -21.39 -0.70
N ASN A 112 -14.38 -22.41 0.16
CA ASN A 112 -15.68 -22.95 0.51
C ASN A 112 -16.45 -21.99 1.44
N LEU A 113 -17.07 -20.98 0.84
CA LEU A 113 -17.88 -19.95 1.50
C LEU A 113 -19.25 -19.85 0.82
N ALA A 114 -20.30 -19.65 1.60
CA ALA A 114 -21.62 -19.39 1.04
C ALA A 114 -21.65 -17.99 0.41
N GLU A 115 -22.33 -17.84 -0.73
CA GLU A 115 -22.45 -16.55 -1.43
C GLU A 115 -23.01 -15.45 -0.50
N THR A 116 -24.05 -15.78 0.26
CA THR A 116 -24.67 -14.86 1.23
C THR A 116 -23.70 -14.43 2.34
N GLU A 117 -22.81 -15.33 2.76
CA GLU A 117 -21.79 -15.05 3.78
C GLU A 117 -20.74 -14.07 3.22
N LEU A 118 -20.27 -14.30 1.98
CA LEU A 118 -19.31 -13.40 1.34
C LEU A 118 -19.90 -12.00 1.14
N ILE A 119 -21.16 -11.88 0.72
CA ILE A 119 -21.85 -10.58 0.58
C ILE A 119 -21.91 -9.87 1.93
N GLN A 120 -22.22 -10.57 3.03
CA GLN A 120 -22.25 -9.97 4.37
C GLN A 120 -20.88 -9.47 4.80
N LEU A 121 -19.81 -10.22 4.54
CA LEU A 121 -18.43 -9.82 4.84
C LEU A 121 -18.00 -8.60 4.00
N LEU A 122 -18.32 -8.58 2.70
CA LEU A 122 -18.03 -7.43 1.84
C LEU A 122 -18.83 -6.19 2.27
N ALA A 123 -20.10 -6.35 2.68
CA ALA A 123 -20.89 -5.27 3.24
C ALA A 123 -20.34 -4.76 4.59
N GLN A 124 -19.65 -5.60 5.36
CA GLN A 124 -18.91 -5.15 6.54
C GLN A 124 -17.69 -4.31 6.14
N LEU A 125 -16.91 -4.75 5.15
CA LEU A 125 -15.76 -3.99 4.64
C LEU A 125 -16.17 -2.64 4.01
N ASP A 126 -17.32 -2.59 3.34
CA ASP A 126 -17.89 -1.35 2.80
C ASP A 126 -18.27 -0.35 3.91
N ARG A 127 -18.90 -0.85 4.99
CA ARG A 127 -19.18 -0.06 6.20
C ARG A 127 -17.92 0.46 6.87
N LEU A 128 -16.85 -0.32 6.85
CA LEU A 128 -15.53 0.09 7.33
C LEU A 128 -14.81 1.07 6.39
N LYS A 129 -15.39 1.41 5.23
CA LYS A 129 -14.78 2.29 4.21
C LYS A 129 -13.44 1.79 3.68
N ILE A 130 -13.24 0.48 3.68
CA ILE A 130 -12.09 -0.20 3.06
C ILE A 130 -12.36 -0.42 1.58
N ILE A 131 -13.62 -0.67 1.22
CA ILE A 131 -14.11 -0.81 -0.16
C ILE A 131 -15.39 0.00 -0.38
N ASP A 132 -15.75 0.18 -1.65
CA ASP A 132 -17.12 0.43 -2.10
C ASP A 132 -17.65 -0.86 -2.73
N LEU A 133 -18.76 -1.40 -2.22
CA LEU A 133 -19.46 -2.53 -2.81
C LEU A 133 -20.49 -2.03 -3.85
N LEU A 134 -20.20 -2.25 -5.13
CA LEU A 134 -21.00 -1.79 -6.26
C LEU A 134 -22.01 -2.86 -6.72
N PRO A 135 -23.02 -2.50 -7.53
CA PRO A 135 -23.95 -3.46 -8.12
C PRO A 135 -23.24 -4.62 -8.83
N ASN A 136 -23.88 -5.80 -8.81
CA ASN A 136 -23.33 -7.07 -9.28
C ASN A 136 -22.07 -7.52 -8.51
N ASN A 137 -22.00 -7.20 -7.21
CA ASN A 137 -20.91 -7.56 -6.31
C ASN A 137 -19.52 -7.12 -6.81
N ARG A 138 -19.48 -6.00 -7.57
CA ARG A 138 -18.22 -5.43 -8.03
C ARG A 138 -17.55 -4.68 -6.88
N ILE A 139 -16.28 -4.96 -6.67
CA ILE A 139 -15.52 -4.42 -5.54
C ILE A 139 -14.63 -3.30 -6.04
N LYS A 140 -14.77 -2.10 -5.47
CA LYS A 140 -13.85 -0.97 -5.70
C LYS A 140 -13.09 -0.68 -4.41
N LEU A 141 -11.76 -0.72 -4.46
CA LEU A 141 -10.93 -0.43 -3.29
C LEU A 141 -11.02 1.05 -2.90
N ARG A 142 -11.07 1.29 -1.58
CA ARG A 142 -10.94 2.63 -0.97
C ARG A 142 -9.63 2.78 -0.19
N VAL A 143 -8.56 2.19 -0.70
CA VAL A 143 -7.20 2.31 -0.15
C VAL A 143 -6.25 2.83 -1.23
N ASP A 144 -5.18 3.50 -0.82
CA ASP A 144 -4.14 3.95 -1.75
C ASP A 144 -3.39 2.76 -2.37
N SER A 145 -2.82 2.93 -3.56
CA SER A 145 -1.99 1.90 -4.20
C SER A 145 -0.75 1.53 -3.37
N ASN A 146 -0.28 2.41 -2.50
CA ASN A 146 0.83 2.16 -1.56
C ASN A 146 0.33 1.74 -0.18
N PHE A 147 -0.79 1.03 -0.10
CA PHE A 147 -1.36 0.55 1.14
C PHE A 147 -0.35 -0.27 1.96
N HIS A 148 -0.30 -0.01 3.27
CA HIS A 148 0.45 -0.80 4.24
C HIS A 148 -0.34 -0.94 5.55
N TRP A 149 -0.13 -2.05 6.25
CA TRP A 149 -0.63 -2.22 7.61
C TRP A 149 0.09 -1.26 8.58
N LEU A 150 -0.54 -0.97 9.72
CA LEU A 150 0.08 -0.16 10.76
C LEU A 150 1.27 -0.90 11.39
N GLU A 151 2.37 -0.17 11.58
CA GLU A 151 3.50 -0.64 12.39
C GLU A 151 3.05 -0.80 13.85
N ASP A 152 3.35 -1.97 14.44
CA ASP A 152 2.86 -2.40 15.76
C ASP A 152 1.31 -2.34 15.88
N GLY A 153 0.64 -2.48 14.74
CA GLY A 153 -0.82 -2.49 14.65
C GLY A 153 -1.46 -3.82 15.07
N PRO A 154 -2.79 -3.83 15.33
CA PRO A 154 -3.54 -5.04 15.65
C PRO A 154 -3.33 -6.19 14.64
N ILE A 155 -3.23 -5.88 13.33
CA ILE A 155 -3.02 -6.91 12.32
C ILE A 155 -1.60 -7.50 12.41
N GLN A 156 -0.59 -6.65 12.61
CA GLN A 156 0.79 -7.13 12.81
C GLN A 156 0.88 -8.04 14.04
N GLN A 157 0.25 -7.64 15.16
CA GLN A 157 0.21 -8.45 16.38
C GLN A 157 -0.53 -9.77 16.17
N PHE A 158 -1.66 -9.75 15.43
CA PHE A 158 -2.39 -10.96 15.06
C PHE A 158 -1.49 -11.93 14.28
N PHE A 159 -0.77 -11.45 13.26
CA PHE A 159 0.17 -12.28 12.51
C PHE A 159 1.33 -12.76 13.39
N GLN A 160 1.93 -11.92 14.23
CA GLN A 160 3.00 -12.34 15.14
C GLN A 160 2.59 -13.45 16.10
N GLN A 161 1.31 -13.54 16.48
CA GLN A 161 0.81 -14.62 17.34
C GLN A 161 0.56 -15.92 16.57
N HIS A 162 0.15 -15.86 15.30
CA HIS A 162 -0.33 -17.03 14.54
C HIS A 162 0.69 -17.56 13.50
N VAL A 163 1.53 -16.68 12.94
CA VAL A 163 2.55 -17.03 11.94
C VAL A 163 3.62 -17.95 12.51
N PRO A 164 4.19 -17.73 13.71
CA PRO A 164 5.25 -18.60 14.22
C PRO A 164 4.86 -20.08 14.29
N ASN A 165 3.61 -20.34 14.64
CA ASN A 165 3.09 -21.70 14.83
C ASN A 165 2.75 -22.42 13.54
N SER A 166 2.56 -21.73 12.42
CA SER A 166 2.08 -22.33 11.16
C SER A 166 3.12 -22.22 10.05
N PHE A 167 3.69 -21.03 9.87
CA PHE A 167 4.65 -20.72 8.81
C PHE A 167 5.97 -21.48 8.99
N PHE A 168 6.54 -21.48 10.20
CA PHE A 168 7.80 -22.18 10.48
C PHE A 168 7.64 -23.70 10.74
N ARG A 169 6.44 -24.26 10.56
CA ARG A 169 6.26 -25.73 10.53
C ARG A 169 6.68 -26.35 9.20
N SER A 170 6.76 -25.57 8.11
CA SER A 170 7.32 -26.07 6.85
C SER A 170 8.79 -26.43 7.02
N ARG A 171 9.26 -27.38 6.20
CA ARG A 171 10.69 -27.71 6.10
C ARG A 171 11.44 -26.79 5.14
N PHE A 172 10.75 -25.90 4.43
CA PHE A 172 11.31 -24.98 3.44
C PHE A 172 12.17 -25.71 2.39
N ARG A 173 11.60 -26.74 1.76
CA ARG A 173 12.30 -27.60 0.78
C ARG A 173 11.69 -27.56 -0.62
N ALA A 174 10.51 -26.97 -0.79
CA ALA A 174 9.94 -26.79 -2.11
C ALA A 174 10.76 -25.75 -2.91
N LYS A 175 10.62 -25.78 -4.24
CA LYS A 175 11.37 -24.92 -5.17
C LYS A 175 11.19 -23.43 -4.87
N ASP A 176 10.01 -23.05 -4.38
CA ASP A 176 9.60 -21.66 -4.14
C ASP A 176 9.64 -21.29 -2.65
N GLU A 177 10.24 -22.14 -1.80
CA GLU A 177 10.41 -21.90 -0.37
C GLU A 177 11.87 -21.58 -0.02
N LEU A 178 12.08 -20.66 0.93
CA LEU A 178 13.41 -20.31 1.43
C LEU A 178 13.35 -19.97 2.93
N LEU A 179 14.24 -20.59 3.72
CA LEU A 179 14.50 -20.19 5.10
C LEU A 179 15.98 -19.86 5.26
N LEU A 180 16.28 -18.61 5.60
CA LEU A 180 17.63 -18.16 5.92
C LEU A 180 17.75 -17.83 7.41
N CYS A 181 18.66 -18.50 8.09
CA CYS A 181 19.01 -18.20 9.49
C CYS A 181 20.50 -17.87 9.56
N VAL A 182 20.82 -16.60 9.83
CA VAL A 182 22.20 -16.10 9.91
C VAL A 182 22.38 -15.40 11.25
N ASN A 183 23.48 -15.71 11.94
CA ASN A 183 23.81 -15.13 13.24
C ASN A 183 25.14 -14.38 13.14
N GLY A 184 25.22 -13.21 13.77
CA GLY A 184 26.41 -12.39 13.81
C GLY A 184 26.23 -11.15 14.67
N MET A 185 27.33 -10.58 15.14
CA MET A 185 27.32 -9.28 15.80
C MET A 185 27.45 -8.18 14.74
N LEU A 186 26.55 -7.21 14.78
CA LEU A 186 26.51 -6.09 13.85
C LEU A 186 26.50 -4.77 14.61
N SER A 187 27.15 -3.76 14.04
CA SER A 187 27.00 -2.39 14.52
C SER A 187 25.59 -1.86 14.22
N SER A 188 25.14 -0.86 14.98
CA SER A 188 23.85 -0.19 14.73
C SER A 188 23.75 0.38 13.32
N GLU A 189 24.86 0.86 12.75
CA GLU A 189 24.94 1.34 11.37
C GLU A 189 24.65 0.20 10.36
N SER A 190 25.31 -0.96 10.55
CA SER A 190 25.10 -2.13 9.69
C SER A 190 23.66 -2.65 9.78
N ILE A 191 23.09 -2.66 10.99
CA ILE A 191 21.67 -3.00 11.21
C ILE A 191 20.77 -2.04 10.44
N GLY A 192 21.06 -0.73 10.46
CA GLY A 192 20.30 0.28 9.72
C GLY A 192 20.32 0.06 8.20
N ILE A 193 21.49 -0.30 7.64
CA ILE A 193 21.64 -0.64 6.22
C ILE A 193 20.78 -1.86 5.86
N LEU A 194 20.85 -2.94 6.65
CA LEU A 194 20.06 -4.15 6.42
C LEU A 194 18.56 -3.88 6.54
N GLN A 195 18.12 -3.10 7.53
CA GLN A 195 16.70 -2.70 7.65
C GLN A 195 16.21 -1.94 6.41
N LYS A 196 17.04 -1.08 5.82
CA LYS A 196 16.70 -0.39 4.57
C LYS A 196 16.54 -1.39 3.41
N GLN A 197 17.47 -2.33 3.27
CA GLN A 197 17.40 -3.36 2.22
C GLN A 197 16.19 -4.30 2.39
N LEU A 198 15.85 -4.69 3.61
CA LEU A 198 14.64 -5.48 3.87
C LEU A 198 13.36 -4.74 3.48
N ARG A 199 13.28 -3.42 3.75
CA ARG A 199 12.16 -2.59 3.28
C ARG A 199 12.11 -2.50 1.77
N GLU A 200 13.25 -2.37 1.10
CA GLU A 200 13.32 -2.37 -0.37
C GLU A 200 12.88 -3.71 -0.96
N LEU A 201 13.28 -4.84 -0.36
CA LEU A 201 12.82 -6.17 -0.77
C LEU A 201 11.31 -6.35 -0.59
N GLY A 202 10.75 -5.85 0.53
CA GLY A 202 9.30 -5.82 0.75
C GLY A 202 8.55 -5.02 -0.32
N ARG A 203 9.07 -3.84 -0.71
CA ARG A 203 8.51 -3.08 -1.84
C ARG A 203 8.59 -3.85 -3.14
N LYS A 204 9.71 -4.54 -3.39
CA LYS A 204 9.89 -5.33 -4.62
C LYS A 204 8.87 -6.46 -4.72
N PHE A 205 8.53 -7.10 -3.60
CA PHE A 205 7.46 -8.09 -3.55
C PHE A 205 6.11 -7.48 -3.98
N ASN A 206 5.75 -6.31 -3.46
CA ASN A 206 4.50 -5.64 -3.84
C ASN A 206 4.46 -5.25 -5.33
N GLU A 207 5.58 -4.78 -5.89
CA GLU A 207 5.69 -4.51 -7.33
C GLU A 207 5.42 -5.76 -8.17
N LEU A 208 6.11 -6.87 -7.86
CA LEU A 208 5.94 -8.14 -8.57
C LEU A 208 4.51 -8.66 -8.44
N HIS A 209 3.95 -8.61 -7.22
CA HIS A 209 2.57 -8.99 -6.99
C HIS A 209 1.59 -8.18 -7.84
N TYR A 210 1.78 -6.86 -7.93
CA TYR A 210 0.95 -5.98 -8.75
C TYR A 210 1.04 -6.33 -10.23
N ASP A 211 2.25 -6.59 -10.75
CA ASP A 211 2.44 -7.01 -12.14
C ASP A 211 1.74 -8.35 -12.45
N ASP A 212 1.80 -9.30 -11.51
CA ASP A 212 1.17 -10.61 -11.61
C ASP A 212 -0.36 -10.58 -11.48
N THR A 213 -0.98 -9.47 -11.05
CA THR A 213 -2.45 -9.34 -11.03
C THR A 213 -3.10 -9.46 -12.42
N ARG A 214 -2.31 -9.30 -13.48
CA ARG A 214 -2.74 -9.47 -14.87
C ARG A 214 -2.86 -10.94 -15.30
N LEU A 215 -2.21 -11.84 -14.56
CA LEU A 215 -2.24 -13.28 -14.79
C LEU A 215 -3.50 -13.90 -14.18
N SER A 216 -3.90 -15.06 -14.71
CA SER A 216 -4.99 -15.83 -14.12
C SER A 216 -4.60 -16.34 -12.72
N LEU A 217 -5.59 -16.64 -11.88
CA LEU A 217 -5.31 -17.19 -10.54
C LEU A 217 -4.60 -18.55 -10.58
N GLU A 218 -4.80 -19.34 -11.63
CA GLU A 218 -4.16 -20.66 -11.80
C GLU A 218 -2.64 -20.54 -12.05
N GLU A 219 -2.19 -19.40 -12.56
CA GLU A 219 -0.78 -19.10 -12.83
C GLU A 219 -0.09 -18.45 -11.62
N ARG A 220 -0.83 -18.20 -10.53
CA ARG A 220 -0.35 -17.48 -9.35
C ARG A 220 -0.31 -18.40 -8.15
N GLN A 221 0.67 -18.19 -7.28
CA GLN A 221 0.77 -18.88 -6.00
C GLN A 221 0.56 -17.90 -4.85
N GLY A 222 -0.20 -18.34 -3.83
CA GLY A 222 -0.34 -17.61 -2.59
C GLY A 222 0.98 -17.61 -1.82
N THR A 223 1.75 -16.53 -1.97
CA THR A 223 3.08 -16.40 -1.35
C THR A 223 3.03 -15.43 -0.18
N CYS A 224 3.57 -15.85 0.97
CA CYS A 224 3.77 -14.99 2.13
C CYS A 224 5.27 -14.83 2.39
N MET A 225 5.75 -13.58 2.41
CA MET A 225 7.13 -13.27 2.74
C MET A 225 7.19 -12.62 4.12
N VAL A 226 7.93 -13.26 5.04
CA VAL A 226 8.18 -12.74 6.39
C VAL A 226 9.63 -12.25 6.47
N LEU A 227 9.81 -10.96 6.67
CA LEU A 227 11.13 -10.33 6.85
C LEU A 227 11.23 -9.80 8.27
N ALA A 228 12.26 -10.20 9.01
CA ALA A 228 12.52 -9.70 10.35
C ALA A 228 14.03 -9.67 10.64
N ILE A 229 14.47 -8.64 11.34
CA ILE A 229 15.82 -8.53 11.87
C ILE A 229 15.75 -7.86 13.25
N ARG A 230 16.40 -8.46 14.24
CA ARG A 230 16.58 -7.88 15.57
C ARG A 230 17.82 -8.46 16.24
N PRO A 231 18.43 -7.75 17.20
CA PRO A 231 19.25 -8.41 18.19
C PRO A 231 18.45 -9.53 18.84
N TRP A 232 19.01 -10.74 18.79
CA TRP A 232 18.36 -11.93 19.29
C TRP A 232 19.38 -12.85 19.93
N SER A 233 18.90 -13.57 20.94
CA SER A 233 19.58 -14.68 21.56
C SER A 233 18.50 -15.63 22.07
N LEU A 234 18.81 -16.92 22.01
CA LEU A 234 17.92 -17.94 22.55
C LEU A 234 17.89 -17.81 24.07
N PRO A 235 16.71 -17.86 24.72
CA PRO A 235 16.62 -17.75 26.18
C PRO A 235 17.59 -18.68 26.94
N MET A 236 17.75 -19.92 26.46
CA MET A 236 18.70 -20.90 27.01
C MET A 236 20.19 -20.50 26.88
N PHE A 237 20.54 -19.57 25.99
CA PHE A 237 21.89 -19.04 25.82
C PHE A 237 22.12 -17.79 26.66
N GLU A 238 21.06 -17.08 27.06
CA GLU A 238 21.17 -15.98 28.03
C GLU A 238 21.61 -16.49 29.40
N GLU A 239 21.14 -17.68 29.80
CA GLU A 239 21.55 -18.34 31.06
C GLU A 239 23.05 -18.69 31.11
N LEU A 240 23.72 -18.74 29.94
CA LEU A 240 25.14 -19.03 29.81
C LEU A 240 26.00 -17.77 29.74
N LYS A 241 25.40 -16.58 29.65
CA LYS A 241 26.16 -15.32 29.69
C LYS A 241 26.72 -15.12 31.08
N HIS A 242 27.99 -14.74 31.17
CA HIS A 242 28.54 -14.26 32.42
C HIS A 242 27.80 -12.99 32.86
N ASP A 243 27.43 -12.96 34.15
CA ASP A 243 26.95 -11.74 34.80
C ASP A 243 28.00 -10.66 34.57
N SER A 244 27.61 -9.64 33.81
CA SER A 244 28.46 -8.50 33.53
C SER A 244 28.49 -7.65 34.81
N ARG A 245 29.52 -7.86 35.65
CA ARG A 245 29.91 -6.90 36.70
C ARG A 245 30.62 -5.70 36.09
#